data_AF-A0A0G1QMH9-F1
#
_entry.id   AF-A0A0G1QMH9-F1
#
_cell.length_a   1.000
_cell.length_b   1.000
_cell.length_c   1.000
_cell.angle_alpha   90.00
_cell.angle_beta   90.00
_cell.angle_gamma   90.00
#
_symmetry.space_group_name_H-M   'P 1'
#
loop_
_entity.id
_entity.type
_entity.pdbx_description
1 polymer ?
#
loop_
_entity_poly.entity_id
_entity_poly.type
_entity_poly.pdbx_seq_one_letter_code
_entity_poly.pdbx_strand_id
1 'polypeptide(L)'
;IPFYGYEWDTVDSSPYSPVETRGSVASLERIQKMLDNQTLELVWDRNSLTPYGVSTESGQISQIYFENEVSIRLKLDFVKSAGLGGIAIWALGYEGNNPWLWPTIKTLNP
;
A
#
# COMPACT_ATOMS: atom_id res chain seq x y z
N ILE A 1 10.51 3.54 1.59
CA ILE A 1 9.07 3.53 1.24
C ILE A 1 8.89 2.72 -0.04
N PRO A 2 8.16 1.60 0.03
CA PRO A 2 7.87 0.80 -1.15
C PRO A 2 6.79 1.50 -1.99
N PHE A 3 7.00 1.60 -3.30
CA PHE A 3 5.98 1.98 -4.27
C PHE A 3 5.22 0.76 -4.78
N TYR A 4 5.10 -0.24 -3.92
CA TYR A 4 4.41 -1.49 -4.18
C TYR A 4 3.84 -2.04 -2.88
N GLY A 5 2.86 -2.89 -3.03
CA GLY A 5 2.41 -3.84 -2.04
C GLY A 5 2.68 -5.28 -2.46
N TYR A 6 2.15 -6.20 -1.68
CA TYR A 6 2.10 -7.61 -2.02
C TYR A 6 0.67 -8.12 -1.91
N GLU A 7 0.33 -9.00 -2.83
CA GLU A 7 -0.95 -9.69 -2.90
C GLU A 7 -0.76 -11.17 -2.59
N TRP A 8 -1.65 -11.71 -1.77
CA TRP A 8 -1.76 -13.13 -1.47
C TRP A 8 -3.19 -13.58 -1.59
N ASP A 9 -3.39 -14.83 -2.03
CA ASP A 9 -4.66 -15.50 -1.83
C ASP A 9 -4.76 -15.97 -0.38
N THR A 10 -5.92 -15.78 0.23
CA THR A 10 -6.14 -15.99 1.65
C THR A 10 -7.38 -16.84 1.88
N VAL A 11 -7.37 -17.60 2.98
CA VAL A 11 -8.49 -18.46 3.39
C VAL A 11 -9.80 -17.69 3.51
N ASP A 12 -9.75 -16.47 4.06
CA ASP A 12 -10.91 -15.58 4.16
C ASP A 12 -10.52 -14.09 4.11
N SER A 13 -11.50 -13.20 4.31
CA SER A 13 -11.31 -11.74 4.29
C SER A 13 -10.90 -11.14 5.64
N SER A 14 -10.69 -11.97 6.67
CA SER A 14 -10.28 -11.49 7.99
C SER A 14 -8.84 -10.95 7.94
N PRO A 15 -8.53 -9.90 8.73
CA PRO A 15 -7.17 -9.39 8.82
C PRO A 15 -6.22 -10.49 9.29
N TYR A 16 -5.02 -10.56 8.71
CA TYR A 16 -4.01 -11.59 9.01
C TYR A 16 -4.45 -13.04 8.70
N SER A 17 -5.39 -13.22 7.78
CA SER A 17 -5.79 -14.56 7.31
C SER A 17 -4.56 -15.34 6.81
N PRO A 18 -4.48 -16.66 7.07
CA PRO A 18 -3.47 -17.52 6.46
C PRO A 18 -3.47 -17.39 4.94
N VAL A 19 -2.27 -17.42 4.35
CA VAL A 19 -2.05 -17.35 2.90
C VAL A 19 -2.06 -18.75 2.29
N GLU A 20 -2.66 -18.88 1.11
CA GLU A 20 -2.72 -20.13 0.35
C GLU A 20 -1.68 -20.19 -0.77
N THR A 21 -1.23 -19.03 -1.23
CA THR A 21 -0.29 -18.89 -2.34
C THR A 21 0.94 -18.06 -1.97
N ARG A 22 1.96 -18.11 -2.84
CA ARG A 22 3.13 -17.23 -2.73
C ARG A 22 2.71 -15.80 -3.08
N GLY A 23 3.24 -14.84 -2.33
CA GLY A 23 2.97 -13.43 -2.57
C GLY A 23 3.45 -12.98 -3.94
N SER A 24 2.63 -12.17 -4.61
CA SER A 24 2.98 -11.49 -5.85
C SER A 24 3.07 -9.99 -5.64
N VAL A 25 3.99 -9.33 -6.35
CA VAL A 25 4.16 -7.87 -6.23
C VAL A 25 2.99 -7.15 -6.90
N ALA A 26 2.41 -6.18 -6.19
CA ALA A 26 1.39 -5.28 -6.72
C ALA A 26 1.93 -3.84 -6.72
N SER A 27 2.16 -3.25 -7.89
CA SER A 27 2.60 -1.86 -7.97
C SER A 27 1.52 -0.90 -7.48
N LEU A 28 1.90 0.29 -6.96
CA LEU A 28 0.91 1.30 -6.59
C LEU A 28 0.05 1.76 -7.78
N GLU A 29 0.58 1.72 -9.00
CA GLU A 29 -0.22 1.94 -10.21
C GLU A 29 -1.33 0.89 -10.36
N ARG A 30 -1.01 -0.40 -10.21
CA ARG A 30 -2.00 -1.49 -10.28
C ARG A 30 -3.05 -1.32 -9.19
N ILE A 31 -2.60 -1.06 -7.96
CA ILE A 31 -3.49 -0.92 -6.81
C ILE A 31 -4.44 0.28 -7.00
N GLN A 32 -3.93 1.42 -7.48
CA GLN A 32 -4.78 2.57 -7.77
C GLN A 32 -5.83 2.24 -8.84
N LYS A 33 -5.48 1.51 -9.90
CA LYS A 33 -6.45 1.07 -10.91
C LYS A 33 -7.54 0.17 -10.31
N MET A 34 -7.19 -0.72 -9.37
CA MET A 34 -8.17 -1.56 -8.69
C MET A 34 -9.10 -0.75 -7.79
N LEU A 35 -8.57 0.27 -7.09
CA LEU A 35 -9.38 1.19 -6.28
C LEU A 35 -10.33 2.02 -7.16
N ASP A 36 -9.84 2.56 -8.28
CA ASP A 36 -10.63 3.36 -9.22
C ASP A 36 -11.76 2.53 -9.85
N ASN A 37 -11.48 1.26 -10.16
CA ASN A 37 -12.45 0.32 -10.69
C ASN A 37 -13.36 -0.31 -9.62
N GLN A 38 -13.16 0.04 -8.33
CA GLN A 38 -13.89 -0.50 -7.19
C GLN A 38 -13.79 -2.03 -7.04
N THR A 39 -12.65 -2.59 -7.41
CA THR A 39 -12.36 -4.04 -7.34
C THR A 39 -11.49 -4.44 -6.15
N LEU A 40 -11.11 -3.45 -5.34
CA LEU A 40 -10.34 -3.61 -4.12
C LEU A 40 -11.05 -2.84 -2.98
N GLU A 41 -11.60 -3.56 -2.01
CA GLU A 41 -12.21 -2.95 -0.82
C GLU A 41 -11.13 -2.56 0.19
N LEU A 42 -10.99 -1.27 0.46
CA LEU A 42 -9.94 -0.73 1.32
C LEU A 42 -10.26 -0.88 2.81
N VAL A 43 -9.32 -1.45 3.56
CA VAL A 43 -9.36 -1.58 5.03
C VAL A 43 -8.10 -0.96 5.64
N TRP A 44 -8.24 -0.33 6.81
CA TRP A 44 -7.12 0.25 7.55
C TRP A 44 -6.70 -0.64 8.71
N ASP A 45 -5.45 -1.11 8.71
CA ASP A 45 -4.88 -1.81 9.86
C ASP A 45 -4.26 -0.82 10.86
N ARG A 46 -4.83 -0.77 12.06
CA ARG A 46 -4.40 0.11 13.15
C ARG A 46 -3.09 -0.34 13.82
N ASN A 47 -2.71 -1.60 13.70
CA ASN A 47 -1.49 -2.11 14.32
C ASN A 47 -0.26 -1.76 13.47
N SER A 48 -0.35 -1.94 12.15
CA SER A 48 0.74 -1.64 11.22
C SER A 48 0.72 -0.20 10.70
N LEU A 49 -0.40 0.52 10.88
CA LEU A 49 -0.63 1.85 10.33
C LEU A 49 -0.47 1.87 8.80
N THR A 50 -1.00 0.83 8.16
CA THR A 50 -1.02 0.67 6.71
C THR A 50 -2.40 0.23 6.22
N PRO A 51 -2.77 0.56 4.98
CA PRO A 51 -3.92 -0.05 4.35
C PRO A 51 -3.63 -1.50 3.94
N TYR A 52 -4.69 -2.28 3.86
CA TYR A 52 -4.76 -3.42 2.98
C TYR A 52 -6.08 -3.40 2.21
N GLY A 53 -6.16 -4.14 1.12
CA GLY A 53 -7.36 -4.27 0.33
C GLY A 53 -7.79 -5.72 0.21
N VAL A 54 -9.10 -5.96 0.12
CA VAL A 54 -9.67 -7.29 -0.15
C VAL A 54 -10.28 -7.30 -1.55
N SER A 55 -9.98 -8.33 -2.35
CA SER A 55 -10.56 -8.54 -3.68
C SER A 55 -11.08 -9.96 -3.85
N THR A 56 -12.11 -10.13 -4.67
CA THR A 56 -12.66 -11.45 -5.05
C THR A 56 -12.74 -11.64 -6.57
N GLU A 57 -12.10 -10.79 -7.36
CA GLU A 57 -12.22 -10.82 -8.84
C GLU A 57 -11.65 -12.09 -9.49
N SER A 58 -10.65 -12.70 -8.85
CA SER A 58 -10.01 -13.93 -9.34
C SER A 58 -10.83 -15.20 -9.08
N GLY A 59 -12.01 -15.09 -8.45
CA GLY A 59 -12.81 -16.23 -8.00
C GLY A 59 -12.35 -16.85 -6.67
N GLN A 60 -11.32 -16.26 -6.05
CA GLN A 60 -10.80 -16.54 -4.71
C GLN A 60 -10.61 -15.22 -3.96
N ILE A 61 -10.53 -15.27 -2.63
CA ILE A 61 -10.28 -14.07 -1.82
C ILE A 61 -8.79 -13.76 -1.87
N SER A 62 -8.42 -12.56 -2.32
CA SER A 62 -7.06 -12.05 -2.22
C SER A 62 -6.98 -10.82 -1.31
N GLN A 63 -5.87 -10.72 -0.58
CA GLN A 63 -5.53 -9.55 0.24
C GLN A 63 -4.27 -8.87 -0.28
N ILE A 64 -4.33 -7.56 -0.47
CA ILE A 64 -3.21 -6.74 -0.92
C ILE A 64 -2.80 -5.77 0.19
N TYR A 65 -1.60 -5.90 0.75
CA TYR A 65 -1.06 -4.97 1.74
C TYR A 65 -0.11 -4.00 1.05
N PHE A 66 -0.29 -2.69 1.26
CA PHE A 66 0.40 -1.66 0.47
C PHE A 66 0.54 -0.31 1.21
N GLU A 67 1.00 0.72 0.50
CA GLU A 67 1.12 2.09 1.00
C GLU A 67 0.07 3.02 0.37
N ASN A 68 -0.58 3.87 1.16
CA ASN A 68 -1.39 4.97 0.65
C ASN A 68 -0.87 6.32 1.16
N GLU A 69 -1.57 7.40 0.80
CA GLU A 69 -1.24 8.74 1.25
C GLU A 69 -1.11 8.83 2.78
N VAL A 70 -2.01 8.20 3.54
CA VAL A 70 -2.01 8.27 5.01
C VAL A 70 -0.81 7.54 5.61
N SER A 71 -0.54 6.30 5.18
CA SER A 71 0.58 5.51 5.71
C SER A 71 1.93 6.12 5.35
N ILE A 72 2.05 6.76 4.18
CA ILE A 72 3.24 7.51 3.81
C ILE A 72 3.38 8.76 4.66
N ARG A 73 2.33 9.56 4.88
CA ARG A 73 2.38 10.73 5.76
C ARG A 73 2.88 10.37 7.15
N LEU A 74 2.35 9.28 7.74
CA LEU A 74 2.80 8.78 9.04
C LEU A 74 4.29 8.42 9.06
N LYS A 75 4.80 7.79 8.00
CA LYS A 75 6.23 7.50 7.86
C LYS A 75 7.08 8.77 7.73
N LEU A 76 6.60 9.79 7.01
CA LEU A 76 7.29 11.07 6.88
C LEU A 76 7.32 11.83 8.21
N ASP A 77 6.22 11.82 8.97
CA ASP A 77 6.16 12.41 10.31
C ASP A 77 7.08 11.69 11.29
N PHE A 78 7.20 10.36 11.17
CA PHE A 78 8.19 9.58 11.92
C PHE A 78 9.63 10.01 11.57
N VAL A 79 9.97 10.14 10.29
CA VAL A 79 11.30 10.61 9.84
C VAL A 79 11.64 11.98 10.45
N LYS A 80 10.69 12.92 10.46
CA LYS A 80 10.87 14.24 11.07
C LYS A 80 11.06 14.17 12.58
N SER A 81 10.16 13.48 13.28
CA SER A 81 10.17 13.40 14.76
C SER A 81 11.40 12.65 15.29
N ALA A 82 11.91 11.68 14.54
CA ALA A 82 13.12 10.94 14.88
C ALA A 82 14.41 11.62 14.42
N GLY A 83 14.35 12.76 13.72
CA GLY A 83 15.52 13.48 13.22
C GLY A 83 16.33 12.69 12.18
N LEU A 84 15.67 11.84 11.38
CA LEU A 84 16.30 11.03 10.35
C LEU A 84 16.64 11.88 9.11
N GLY A 85 17.72 11.52 8.41
CA GLY A 85 18.23 12.30 7.27
C GLY A 85 17.40 12.26 5.98
N GLY A 86 16.35 11.43 5.92
CA GLY A 86 15.46 11.33 4.77
C GLY A 86 14.85 9.95 4.58
N ILE A 87 14.38 9.69 3.36
CA ILE A 87 13.80 8.41 2.95
C ILE A 87 14.53 7.84 1.72
N ALA A 88 14.50 6.52 1.59
CA ALA A 88 14.78 5.83 0.34
C ALA A 88 13.47 5.25 -0.23
N ILE A 89 13.33 5.24 -1.55
CA ILE A 89 12.14 4.76 -2.26
C ILE A 89 12.51 3.54 -3.10
N TRP A 90 11.65 2.52 -3.08
CA TRP A 90 11.79 1.36 -3.98
C TRP A 90 10.45 1.01 -4.64
N ALA A 91 10.32 1.04 -5.97
CA ALA A 91 11.22 1.67 -6.91
C ALA A 91 10.43 2.60 -7.81
N LEU A 92 11.15 3.55 -8.42
CA LEU A 92 10.60 4.44 -9.41
C LEU A 92 9.97 3.63 -10.56
N GLY A 93 8.85 4.13 -11.08
CA GLY A 93 8.07 3.51 -12.15
C GLY A 93 6.92 2.63 -11.65
N TYR A 94 6.83 2.32 -10.36
CA TYR A 94 5.72 1.53 -9.80
C TYR A 94 4.54 2.40 -9.37
N GLU A 95 4.75 3.71 -9.23
CA GLU A 95 3.73 4.68 -8.85
C GLU A 95 2.78 5.05 -9.99
N GLY A 96 3.17 4.86 -11.25
CA GLY A 96 2.41 5.34 -12.40
C GLY A 96 2.04 6.82 -12.30
N ASN A 97 0.77 7.15 -12.54
CA ASN A 97 0.26 8.53 -12.50
C ASN A 97 -0.43 8.90 -11.17
N ASN A 98 -0.10 8.22 -10.06
CA ASN A 98 -0.72 8.48 -8.76
C ASN A 98 -0.57 9.95 -8.33
N PRO A 99 -1.65 10.76 -8.34
CA PRO A 99 -1.55 12.21 -8.17
C PRO A 99 -1.19 12.61 -6.73
N TRP A 100 -1.47 11.74 -5.76
CA TRP A 100 -1.26 11.99 -4.34
C TRP A 100 0.18 11.72 -3.88
N LEU A 101 0.94 10.86 -4.57
CA LEU A 101 2.19 10.31 -4.05
C LEU A 101 3.33 11.33 -3.93
N TRP A 102 3.69 11.98 -5.04
CA TRP A 102 4.78 12.96 -5.04
C TRP A 102 4.48 14.22 -4.22
N PRO A 103 3.25 14.80 -4.26
CA PRO A 103 2.87 15.87 -3.34
C PRO A 103 3.01 15.45 -1.87
N THR A 104 2.63 14.22 -1.52
CA THR A 104 2.80 13.70 -0.16
C THR A 104 4.27 13.62 0.24
N ILE A 105 5.14 13.08 -0.62
CA ILE A 105 6.58 12.98 -0.34
C ILE A 105 7.23 14.35 -0.16
N LYS A 106 6.83 15.35 -0.96
CA LYS A 106 7.34 16.73 -0.85
C LYS A 106 7.07 17.36 0.51
N THR A 107 6.07 16.90 1.27
CA THR A 107 5.81 17.41 2.62
C THR A 107 6.95 17.13 3.60
N LEU A 108 7.89 16.24 3.28
CA LEU A 108 9.07 15.99 4.11
C LEU A 108 9.95 17.25 4.26
N ASN A 109 10.04 18.07 3.21
CA ASN A 109 10.86 19.27 3.14
C ASN A 109 9.95 20.48 2.79
N PRO A 110 9.31 21.12 3.79
CA PRO A 110 8.45 22.28 3.57
C PRO A 110 9.22 23.52 3.10
#